data_AF-A0A7V5FTB0-F1
#
_entry.id   AF-A0A7V5FTB0-F1
#
_cell.length_a   1.000
_cell.length_b   1.000
_cell.length_c   1.000
_cell.angle_alpha   90.00
_cell.angle_beta   90.00
_cell.angle_gamma   90.00
#
_symmetry.space_group_name_H-M   'P 1'
#
loop_
_entity.id
_entity.type
_entity.pdbx_description
1 polymer ?
#
loop_
_entity_poly.entity_id
_entity_poly.type
_entity_poly.pdbx_seq_one_letter_code
_entity_poly.pdbx_strand_id
1 'polypeptide(L)' 'DIPIIAMTSFAMRGDRELLLAAGCTGYFEKPIDPLTIVDQIHEIIEEESL' A
#
# COMPACT_ATOMS: atom_id res chain seq x y z
N ASP A 1 -1.18 -14.81 -7.12
CA ASP A 1 -1.69 -13.50 -7.55
C ASP A 1 -0.58 -12.48 -7.69
N ILE A 2 -0.87 -11.33 -8.29
CA ILE A 2 0.07 -10.19 -8.39
C ILE A 2 -0.35 -9.18 -7.32
N PRO A 3 0.54 -8.76 -6.40
CA PRO A 3 0.19 -7.81 -5.34
C PRO A 3 -0.16 -6.43 -5.92
N ILE A 4 -1.21 -5.81 -5.38
CA ILE A 4 -1.68 -4.49 -5.81
C ILE A 4 -1.53 -3.53 -4.64
N ILE A 5 -0.71 -2.49 -4.81
CA ILE A 5 -0.50 -1.45 -3.80
C ILE A 5 -1.12 -0.14 -4.31
N ALA A 6 -2.13 0.37 -3.60
CA ALA A 6 -2.76 1.64 -3.93
C ALA A 6 -1.91 2.82 -3.45
N MET A 7 -1.87 3.91 -4.22
CA MET A 7 -1.15 5.13 -3.83
C MET A 7 -1.99 6.37 -4.11
N THR A 8 -2.28 7.18 -3.08
CA THR A 8 -3.20 8.33 -3.18
C THR A 8 -2.51 9.64 -2.82
N SER A 9 -2.95 10.75 -3.42
CA SER A 9 -2.49 12.10 -3.06
C SER A 9 -3.42 12.81 -2.05
N PHE A 10 -4.53 12.18 -1.69
CA PHE A 10 -5.56 12.77 -0.84
C PHE A 10 -6.25 11.65 -0.08
N ALA A 11 -5.63 11.22 1.02
CA ALA A 11 -6.23 10.19 1.85
C ALA A 11 -7.41 10.79 2.62
N MET A 12 -8.61 10.34 2.29
CA MET A 12 -9.77 10.59 3.15
C MET A 12 -9.81 9.54 4.26
N ARG A 13 -10.43 9.90 5.38
CA ARG A 13 -10.67 8.95 6.47
C ARG A 13 -11.47 7.76 5.93
N GLY A 14 -10.90 6.56 6.00
CA GLY A 14 -11.53 5.34 5.50
C GLY A 14 -10.99 4.83 4.16
N ASP A 15 -10.20 5.63 3.43
CA ASP A 15 -9.69 5.23 2.11
C ASP A 15 -8.77 4.01 2.19
N ARG A 16 -7.92 3.96 3.21
CA ARG A 16 -7.04 2.82 3.45
C ARG A 16 -7.87 1.54 3.61
N GLU A 17 -8.85 1.55 4.50
CA GLU A 17 -9.69 0.39 4.77
C GLU A 17 -10.50 -0.02 3.53
N LEU A 18 -11.03 0.95 2.79
CA LEU A 18 -11.81 0.70 1.58
C LEU A 18 -10.97 0.06 0.46
N LEU A 19 -9.75 0.55 0.24
CA LEU A 19 -8.84 0.03 -0.78
C LEU A 19 -8.35 -1.37 -0.43
N LEU A 20 -8.01 -1.62 0.84
CA LEU A 20 -7.65 -2.96 1.29
C LEU A 20 -8.83 -3.94 1.16
N ALA A 21 -10.05 -3.53 1.53
CA ALA A 21 -11.26 -4.34 1.37
C ALA A 21 -11.61 -4.60 -0.11
N ALA A 22 -11.21 -3.72 -1.02
CA ALA A 22 -11.37 -3.91 -2.46
C ALA A 22 -10.35 -4.89 -3.07
N GLY A 23 -9.42 -5.42 -2.28
CA GLY A 23 -8.42 -6.40 -2.70
C GLY A 23 -7.04 -5.81 -3.00
N CYS A 24 -6.74 -4.58 -2.56
CA CYS A 24 -5.35 -4.13 -2.52
C CYS A 24 -4.59 -4.83 -1.40
N THR A 25 -3.39 -5.29 -1.72
CA THR A 25 -2.42 -5.83 -0.77
C THR A 25 -1.89 -4.75 0.16
N GLY A 26 -1.72 -3.52 -0.36
CA GLY A 26 -1.13 -2.42 0.38
C GLY A 26 -1.66 -1.05 -0.01
N TYR A 27 -1.22 -0.06 0.75
CA TYR A 27 -1.65 1.32 0.62
C TYR A 27 -0.52 2.29 1.00
N PHE A 28 -0.29 3.32 0.18
CA PHE A 28 0.58 4.46 0.48
C PHE A 28 -0.17 5.79 0.28
N GLU A 29 -0.01 6.70 1.24
CA GLU A 29 -0.39 8.10 1.07
C GLU A 29 0.83 8.92 0.62
N LYS A 30 0.63 9.84 -0.32
CA LYS A 30 1.67 10.79 -0.73
C LYS A 30 1.70 12.00 0.22
N PRO A 31 2.87 12.64 0.40
CA PRO A 31 4.14 12.33 -0.25
C PRO A 31 4.81 11.09 0.34
N ILE A 32 5.44 10.29 -0.52
CA ILE A 32 6.27 9.15 -0.11
C ILE A 32 7.73 9.59 0.02
N ASP A 33 8.48 8.93 0.89
CA ASP A 33 9.93 9.07 0.94
C ASP A 33 10.58 8.11 -0.08
N PRO A 34 11.25 8.63 -1.13
CA PRO A 34 11.89 7.80 -2.14
C PRO A 34 13.04 6.93 -1.58
N LEU A 35 13.59 7.26 -0.42
CA LEU A 35 14.66 6.48 0.21
C LEU A 35 14.14 5.25 0.94
N THR A 36 12.87 5.25 1.36
CA THR A 36 12.31 4.16 2.18
C THR A 36 11.19 3.39 1.49
N ILE A 37 10.63 3.90 0.39
CA ILE A 37 9.46 3.29 -0.25
C ILE A 37 9.72 1.87 -0.77
N VAL A 38 10.95 1.58 -1.20
CA VAL A 38 11.31 0.25 -1.72
C VAL A 38 11.26 -0.79 -0.59
N ASP A 39 11.83 -0.47 0.57
CA ASP A 39 11.80 -1.37 1.73
C ASP A 39 10.36 -1.59 2.22
N GLN A 40 9.53 -0.55 2.24
CA GLN A 40 8.11 -0.68 2.60
C GLN A 40 7.32 -1.52 1.59
N ILE A 41 7.65 -1.46 0.29
CA ILE A 41 7.07 -2.36 -0.71
C ILE A 41 7.48 -3.80 -0.42
N HIS A 42 8.75 -4.05 -0.07
CA HIS A 42 9.24 -5.37 0.29
C HIS A 42 8.50 -5.96 1.50
N GLU A 43 8.29 -5.17 2.55
CA GLU A 43 7.50 -5.59 3.73
C GLU A 43 6.09 -6.03 3.33
N ILE A 44 5.39 -5.25 2.50
CA ILE A 44 4.01 -5.53 2.07
C ILE A 44 3.93 -6.80 1.21
N ILE A 45 4.90 -7.04 0.32
CA ILE A 45 4.87 -8.22 -0.56
C ILE A 45 5.36 -9.50 0.14
N GLU A 46 6.17 -9.39 1.20
CA GLU A 46 6.63 -10.53 1.99
C GLU A 46 5.55 -11.05 2.95
N GLU A 47 4.70 -10.17 3.52
CA GLU A 47 3.58 -10.55 4.38
C GLU A 47 2.54 -11.46 3.69
N GLU A 48 2.35 -11.32 2.38
CA GLU A 48 1.43 -12.18 1.59
C GLU A 48 2.02 -13.56 1.25
N SER A 49 3.32 -13.76 1.42
CA SER A 49 3.97 -15.04 1.07
C SER A 49 4.00 -16.04 2.23
N LEU A 50 3.38 -15.72 3.36
CA LEU A 50 3.24 -16.55 4.57
C LEU A 50 1.81 -17.07 4.73
#